data_AF-A0A6A2FS70-F1
#
_entry.id   AF-A0A6A2FS70-F1
#
_cell.length_a   1.000
_cell.length_b   1.000
_cell.length_c   1.000
_cell.angle_alpha   90.00
_cell.angle_beta   90.00
_cell.angle_gamma   90.00
#
_symmetry.space_group_name_H-M   'P 1'
#
loop_
_entity.id
_entity.type
_entity.pdbx_description
1 polymer ?
#
loop_
_entity_poly.entity_id
_entity_poly.type
_entity_poly.pdbx_seq_one_letter_code
_entity_poly.pdbx_strand_id
1 'polypeptide(L)'
;MLKTGNLYEIMGLPRYASLGEVKATFRRLAVQLHPDKNPGNVEAEELFKQISAAYDILGDEQKKRDYDLRLSGFYAYQKTDGEAEKKKQQSEAIKKRKREKYERETREIRDAYLRAQKTMPYKWRYRLVVAGILLSMFIIITNWYSYDVLGEREPAFFKMLFGYVVTLVCTVYFLNSLFKKWNAENLDEPFRFEVRNRIALFFLGYVGLIFLFSFNAPQLYKQVQLDVFGKTTTGTLSAAMESNIVLVYFVDGESISKSYDIPHKYYGRSINVRVKYSTSNPHVCEVIETLNE
;
A
#
# COMPACT_ATOMS: atom_id res chain seq x y z
N MET A 1 65.40 8.73 5.97
CA MET A 1 64.57 9.67 5.20
C MET A 1 63.73 10.50 6.17
N LEU A 2 64.16 11.72 6.48
CA LEU A 2 63.32 12.64 7.23
C LEU A 2 62.09 12.97 6.38
N LYS A 3 60.91 12.67 6.92
CA LYS A 3 59.62 12.88 6.26
C LYS A 3 59.52 14.35 5.85
N THR A 4 58.95 14.61 4.67
CA THR A 4 58.37 15.88 4.23
C THR A 4 57.17 16.23 5.13
N GLY A 5 57.47 16.44 6.41
CA GLY A 5 56.54 16.61 7.51
C GLY A 5 56.67 18.00 8.12
N ASN A 6 55.76 18.28 9.04
CA ASN A 6 55.64 19.53 9.78
C ASN A 6 57.00 20.07 10.28
N LEU A 7 57.18 21.40 10.38
CA LEU A 7 58.42 22.02 10.91
C LEU A 7 58.82 21.48 12.29
N TYR A 8 57.83 21.14 13.13
CA TYR A 8 58.07 20.48 14.41
C TYR A 8 58.63 19.06 14.25
N GLU A 9 58.14 18.30 13.27
CA GLU A 9 58.64 16.94 12.97
C GLU A 9 60.06 16.98 12.37
N ILE A 10 60.37 17.98 11.55
CA ILE A 10 61.73 18.21 11.01
C ILE A 10 62.74 18.46 12.14
N MET A 11 62.33 19.22 13.18
CA MET A 11 63.16 19.47 14.36
C MET A 11 63.08 18.36 15.43
N GLY A 12 62.23 17.35 15.24
CA GLY A 12 61.98 16.29 16.23
C GLY A 12 61.32 16.78 17.53
N LEU A 13 60.56 17.87 17.45
CA LEU A 13 59.88 18.49 18.58
C LEU A 13 58.37 18.19 18.57
N PRO A 14 57.72 18.16 19.76
CA PRO A 14 56.27 18.19 19.82
C PRO A 14 55.74 19.57 19.39
N ARG A 15 54.50 19.63 18.91
CA ARG A 15 53.86 20.90 18.48
C ARG A 15 53.68 21.94 19.59
N TYR A 16 53.60 21.47 20.82
CA TYR A 16 53.48 22.32 22.00
C TYR A 16 54.85 22.75 22.54
N ALA A 17 55.95 22.46 21.83
CA ALA A 17 57.29 22.86 22.25
C ALA A 17 57.36 24.37 22.45
N SER A 18 57.93 24.78 23.58
CA SER A 18 58.17 26.17 23.92
C SER A 18 59.26 26.79 23.02
N LEU A 19 59.29 28.11 22.94
CA LEU A 19 60.31 28.83 22.15
C LEU A 19 61.73 28.56 22.68
N GLY A 20 61.86 28.28 23.99
CA GLY A 20 63.11 27.85 24.62
C GLY A 20 63.56 26.46 24.17
N GLU A 21 62.64 25.50 24.05
CA GLU A 21 62.93 24.14 23.57
C GLU A 21 63.33 24.13 22.09
N VAL A 22 62.68 24.96 21.26
CA VAL A 22 63.05 25.16 19.85
C VAL A 22 64.49 25.67 19.73
N LYS A 23 64.84 26.71 20.51
CA LYS A 23 66.21 27.28 20.54
C LYS A 23 67.26 26.31 21.10
N ALA A 24 66.91 25.52 22.11
CA ALA A 24 67.82 24.52 22.67
C ALA A 24 68.10 23.39 21.67
N THR A 25 67.06 22.92 20.98
CA THR A 25 67.14 21.82 20.02
C THR A 25 67.87 22.23 18.76
N PHE A 26 67.62 23.44 18.24
CA PHE A 26 68.38 24.00 17.13
C PHE A 26 69.88 24.06 17.44
N ARG A 27 70.27 24.58 18.62
CA ARG A 27 71.69 24.65 19.02
C ARG A 27 72.34 23.26 19.08
N ARG A 28 71.63 22.26 19.62
CA ARG A 28 72.12 20.88 19.68
C ARG A 28 72.31 20.29 18.28
N LEU A 29 71.32 20.44 17.40
CA LEU A 29 71.35 19.89 16.05
C LEU A 29 72.36 20.63 15.15
N ALA A 30 72.50 21.95 15.29
CA ALA A 30 73.47 22.75 14.55
C ALA A 30 74.92 22.35 14.85
N VAL A 31 75.23 22.04 16.11
CA VAL A 31 76.57 21.53 16.49
C VAL A 31 76.79 20.11 15.97
N GLN A 32 75.75 19.27 15.93
CA GLN A 32 75.86 17.90 15.43
C GLN A 32 76.02 17.84 13.91
N LEU A 33 75.37 18.75 13.18
CA LEU A 33 75.32 18.78 11.71
C LEU A 33 76.26 19.83 11.11
N HIS A 34 77.14 20.45 11.90
CA HIS A 34 78.04 21.48 11.42
C HIS A 34 78.98 20.95 10.32
N PRO A 35 79.21 21.71 9.22
CA PRO A 35 80.07 21.29 8.11
C PRO A 35 81.50 20.98 8.57
N ASP A 36 82.05 21.72 9.53
CA ASP A 36 83.39 21.45 10.08
C ASP A 36 83.50 20.09 10.80
N LYS A 37 82.40 19.59 11.39
CA LYS A 37 82.38 18.29 12.07
C LYS A 37 81.98 17.14 11.16
N ASN A 38 81.37 17.45 10.01
CA ASN A 38 80.93 16.49 9.01
C ASN A 38 81.40 16.88 7.60
N PRO A 39 82.72 17.00 7.37
CA PRO A 39 83.23 17.40 6.07
C PRO A 39 82.85 16.37 5.00
N GLY A 40 82.25 16.83 3.90
CA GLY A 40 81.86 16.00 2.76
C GLY A 40 80.57 15.17 2.92
N ASN A 41 79.82 15.34 4.02
CA ASN A 41 78.54 14.65 4.23
C ASN A 41 77.37 15.48 3.66
N VAL A 42 76.90 15.10 2.46
CA VAL A 42 75.79 15.75 1.76
C VAL A 42 74.47 15.65 2.55
N GLU A 43 74.22 14.53 3.24
CA GLU A 43 73.00 14.37 4.04
C GLU A 43 72.99 15.33 5.24
N ALA A 44 74.13 15.48 5.92
CA ALA A 44 74.23 16.42 7.04
C ALA A 44 73.97 17.87 6.60
N GLU A 45 74.45 18.24 5.41
CA GLU A 45 74.23 19.56 4.83
C GLU A 45 72.75 19.81 4.48
N GLU A 46 72.07 18.84 3.86
CA GLU A 46 70.64 18.92 3.56
C GLU A 46 69.78 19.03 4.81
N LEU A 47 70.10 18.24 5.85
CA LEU A 47 69.41 18.28 7.13
C LEU A 47 69.63 19.59 7.86
N PHE A 48 70.84 20.13 7.83
CA PHE A 48 71.15 21.43 8.40
C PHE A 48 70.34 22.54 7.72
N LYS A 49 70.20 22.50 6.38
CA LYS A 49 69.34 23.44 5.62
C LYS A 49 67.88 23.34 6.06
N GLN A 50 67.34 22.13 6.19
CA GLN A 50 65.95 21.91 6.62
C GLN A 50 65.68 22.39 8.06
N ILE A 51 66.61 22.11 8.99
CA ILE A 51 66.49 22.52 10.39
C ILE A 51 66.63 24.03 10.54
N SER A 52 67.51 24.66 9.74
CA SER A 52 67.65 26.13 9.72
C SER A 52 66.37 26.81 9.22
N ALA A 53 65.80 26.32 8.11
CA ALA A 53 64.53 26.82 7.60
C ALA A 53 63.36 26.63 8.59
N ALA A 54 63.36 25.53 9.36
CA ALA A 54 62.38 25.31 10.42
C ALA A 54 62.57 26.28 11.60
N TYR A 55 63.81 26.54 12.00
CA TYR A 55 64.13 27.48 13.07
C TYR A 55 63.78 28.93 12.70
N ASP A 56 63.93 29.33 11.43
CA ASP A 56 63.57 30.68 10.96
C ASP A 56 62.09 31.04 11.13
N ILE A 57 61.24 30.01 11.22
CA ILE A 57 59.79 30.14 11.41
C ILE A 57 59.41 29.85 12.87
N LEU A 58 59.93 28.77 13.47
CA LEU A 58 59.56 28.36 14.84
C LEU A 58 60.30 29.12 15.94
N GLY A 59 61.44 29.75 15.62
CA GLY A 59 62.28 30.50 16.56
C GLY A 59 61.80 31.93 16.83
N ASP A 60 60.91 32.46 15.98
CA ASP A 60 60.26 33.76 16.11
C ASP A 60 58.82 33.57 16.64
N GLU A 61 58.46 34.31 17.68
CA GLU A 61 57.16 34.15 18.35
C GLU A 61 55.97 34.48 17.44
N GLN A 62 56.09 35.50 16.59
CA GLN A 62 55.03 35.91 15.68
C GLN A 62 54.88 34.91 14.54
N LYS A 63 55.99 34.50 13.92
CA LYS A 63 55.96 33.50 12.83
C LYS A 63 55.52 32.13 13.32
N LYS A 64 55.91 31.74 14.53
CA LYS A 64 55.46 30.50 15.17
C LYS A 64 53.95 30.52 15.40
N ARG A 65 53.40 31.61 15.93
CA ARG A 65 51.95 31.76 16.11
C ARG A 65 51.19 31.63 14.79
N ASP A 66 51.65 32.29 13.74
CA ASP A 66 51.02 32.22 12.42
C ASP A 66 51.09 30.81 11.82
N TYR A 67 52.22 30.12 12.01
CA TYR A 67 52.39 28.73 11.60
C TYR A 67 51.44 27.80 12.36
N ASP A 68 51.37 27.92 13.69
CA ASP A 68 50.51 27.12 14.55
C ASP A 68 49.03 27.32 14.22
N LEU A 69 48.62 28.58 13.94
CA LEU A 69 47.25 28.90 13.54
C LEU A 69 46.87 28.22 12.22
N ARG A 70 47.70 28.35 11.18
CA ARG A 70 47.48 27.70 9.88
C ARG A 70 47.45 26.18 9.99
N LEU A 71 48.38 25.64 10.79
CA LEU A 71 48.46 24.21 11.06
C LEU A 71 47.19 23.72 11.74
N SER A 72 46.71 24.40 12.79
CA SER A 72 45.48 24.04 13.51
C SER A 72 44.26 24.00 12.59
N GLY A 73 44.11 25.00 11.71
CA GLY A 73 43.03 25.05 10.72
C GLY A 73 43.09 23.88 9.73
N PHE A 74 44.28 23.51 9.28
CA PHE A 74 44.49 22.35 8.40
C PHE A 74 44.07 21.02 9.07
N TYR A 75 44.41 20.82 10.35
CA TYR A 75 43.99 19.61 11.09
C TYR A 75 42.49 19.58 11.39
N ALA A 76 41.90 20.72 11.71
CA ALA A 76 40.46 20.83 11.87
C ALA A 76 39.73 20.49 10.56
N TYR A 77 40.23 20.99 9.43
CA TYR A 77 39.70 20.70 8.10
C TYR A 77 39.80 19.22 7.73
N GLN A 78 40.96 18.58 7.91
CA GLN A 78 41.09 17.14 7.65
C GLN A 78 40.14 16.30 8.50
N LYS A 79 39.93 16.69 9.77
CA LYS A 79 39.02 15.99 10.66
C LYS A 79 37.57 16.11 10.19
N THR A 80 37.13 17.30 9.80
CA THR A 80 35.75 17.52 9.32
C THR A 80 35.51 16.88 7.95
N ASP A 81 36.48 16.94 7.05
CA ASP A 81 36.40 16.31 5.72
C ASP A 81 36.31 14.78 5.83
N GLY A 82 37.17 14.17 6.66
CA GLY A 82 37.11 12.73 6.93
C GLY A 82 35.81 12.28 7.63
N GLU A 83 35.20 13.12 8.47
CA GLU A 83 33.89 12.85 9.07
C GLU A 83 32.75 12.97 8.05
N ALA A 84 32.80 13.96 7.16
CA ALA A 84 31.83 14.16 6.09
C ALA A 84 31.87 12.99 5.09
N GLU A 85 33.07 12.54 4.71
CA GLU A 85 33.26 11.42 3.79
C GLU A 85 32.75 10.10 4.40
N LYS A 86 33.04 9.84 5.68
CA LYS A 86 32.47 8.69 6.41
C LYS A 86 30.94 8.72 6.46
N LYS A 87 30.33 9.88 6.74
CA LYS A 87 28.86 10.03 6.72
C LYS A 87 28.28 9.78 5.34
N LYS A 88 28.94 10.27 4.28
CA LYS A 88 28.52 10.04 2.89
C LYS A 88 28.55 8.55 2.56
N GLN A 89 29.68 7.88 2.82
CA GLN A 89 29.84 6.43 2.62
C GLN A 89 28.80 5.62 3.41
N GLN A 90 28.54 5.99 4.67
CA GLN A 90 27.51 5.34 5.49
C GLN A 90 26.10 5.53 4.89
N SER A 91 25.77 6.74 4.43
CA SER A 91 24.48 7.03 3.80
C SER A 91 24.29 6.27 2.48
N GLU A 92 25.34 6.13 1.68
CA GLU A 92 25.34 5.36 0.43
C GLU A 92 25.21 3.87 0.70
N ALA A 93 25.91 3.34 1.71
CA ALA A 93 25.76 1.95 2.15
C ALA A 93 24.33 1.65 2.63
N ILE A 94 23.69 2.57 3.37
CA ILE A 94 22.29 2.42 3.79
C ILE A 94 21.35 2.42 2.57
N LYS A 95 21.54 3.34 1.61
CA LYS A 95 20.75 3.38 0.37
C LYS A 95 20.92 2.10 -0.44
N LYS A 96 22.15 1.60 -0.58
CA LYS A 96 22.46 0.35 -1.28
C LYS A 96 21.78 -0.84 -0.61
N ARG A 97 21.88 -0.98 0.71
CA ARG A 97 21.20 -2.04 1.48
C ARG A 97 19.67 -2.00 1.31
N LYS A 98 19.07 -0.81 1.34
CA LYS A 98 17.62 -0.65 1.09
C LYS A 98 17.24 -1.10 -0.31
N ARG A 99 18.04 -0.73 -1.32
CA ARG A 99 17.84 -1.15 -2.71
C ARG A 99 17.96 -2.67 -2.87
N GLU A 100 19.01 -3.28 -2.33
CA GLU A 100 19.20 -4.74 -2.36
C GLU A 100 18.09 -5.51 -1.64
N LYS A 101 17.56 -4.95 -0.54
CA LYS A 101 16.41 -5.52 0.17
C LYS A 101 15.17 -5.48 -0.71
N TYR A 102 14.86 -4.33 -1.29
CA TYR A 102 13.74 -4.16 -2.21
C TYR A 102 13.85 -5.12 -3.41
N GLU A 103 15.03 -5.22 -4.03
CA GLU A 103 15.28 -6.13 -5.15
C GLU A 103 15.09 -7.60 -4.75
N ARG A 104 15.50 -8.00 -3.54
CA ARG A 104 15.27 -9.36 -3.02
C ARG A 104 13.78 -9.66 -2.82
N GLU A 105 13.07 -8.80 -2.11
CA GLU A 105 11.61 -8.94 -1.90
C GLU A 105 10.86 -9.02 -3.24
N THR A 106 11.29 -8.19 -4.19
CA THR A 106 10.74 -8.14 -5.55
C THR A 106 10.97 -9.48 -6.27
N ARG A 107 12.19 -10.03 -6.26
CA ARG A 107 12.49 -11.34 -6.85
C ARG A 107 11.70 -12.48 -6.20
N GLU A 108 11.55 -12.48 -4.88
CA GLU A 108 10.78 -13.50 -4.17
C GLU A 108 9.30 -13.52 -4.62
N ILE A 109 8.70 -12.36 -4.83
CA ILE A 109 7.33 -12.23 -5.34
C ILE A 109 7.23 -12.81 -6.77
N ARG A 110 8.19 -12.48 -7.65
CA ARG A 110 8.26 -13.02 -9.01
C ARG A 110 8.37 -14.54 -9.00
N ASP A 111 9.29 -15.08 -8.21
CA ASP A 111 9.52 -16.52 -8.13
C ASP A 111 8.32 -17.26 -7.56
N ALA A 112 7.64 -16.68 -6.56
CA ALA A 112 6.40 -17.21 -6.03
C ALA A 112 5.29 -17.25 -7.10
N TYR A 113 5.19 -16.21 -7.94
CA TYR A 113 4.25 -16.21 -9.08
C TYR A 113 4.57 -17.30 -10.10
N LEU A 114 5.84 -17.43 -10.52
CA LEU A 114 6.28 -18.45 -11.47
C LEU A 114 6.06 -19.87 -10.94
N ARG A 115 6.31 -20.11 -9.64
CA ARG A 115 5.98 -21.38 -8.99
C ARG A 115 4.49 -21.68 -9.06
N ALA A 116 3.65 -20.68 -8.76
CA ALA A 116 2.20 -20.84 -8.84
C ALA A 116 1.73 -21.09 -10.29
N GLN A 117 2.39 -20.50 -11.29
CA GLN A 117 2.05 -20.72 -12.70
C GLN A 117 2.30 -22.17 -13.14
N LYS A 118 3.31 -22.85 -12.57
CA LYS A 118 3.56 -24.27 -12.81
C LYS A 118 2.43 -25.16 -12.29
N THR A 119 1.89 -24.87 -11.11
CA THR A 119 0.82 -25.70 -10.51
C THR A 119 -0.52 -25.46 -11.20
N MET A 120 -0.84 -24.21 -11.53
CA MET A 120 -2.08 -23.86 -12.22
C MET A 120 -1.84 -22.71 -13.20
N PRO A 121 -1.84 -22.98 -14.52
CA PRO A 121 -1.63 -21.96 -15.53
C PRO A 121 -2.70 -20.85 -15.48
N TYR A 122 -2.31 -19.63 -15.83
CA TYR A 122 -3.20 -18.47 -15.81
C TYR A 122 -4.49 -18.68 -16.62
N LYS A 123 -4.40 -19.33 -17.79
CA LYS A 123 -5.57 -19.65 -18.63
C LYS A 123 -6.61 -20.51 -17.88
N TRP A 124 -6.17 -21.44 -17.03
CA TRP A 124 -7.06 -22.29 -16.23
C TRP A 124 -7.70 -21.53 -15.08
N ARG A 125 -6.94 -20.67 -14.39
CA ARG A 125 -7.48 -19.78 -13.34
C ARG A 125 -8.58 -18.87 -13.88
N TYR A 126 -8.32 -18.26 -15.05
CA TYR A 126 -9.30 -17.42 -15.73
C TYR A 126 -10.58 -18.19 -16.08
N ARG A 127 -10.44 -19.39 -16.67
CA ARG A 127 -11.59 -20.25 -16.99
C ARG A 127 -12.42 -20.61 -15.76
N LEU A 128 -11.78 -20.93 -14.63
CA LEU A 128 -12.49 -21.23 -13.37
C LEU A 128 -13.27 -20.04 -12.83
N VAL A 129 -12.68 -18.84 -12.87
CA VAL A 129 -13.37 -17.60 -12.49
C VAL A 129 -14.59 -17.36 -13.38
N VAL A 130 -14.40 -17.42 -14.70
CA VAL A 130 -15.48 -17.17 -15.67
C VAL A 130 -16.60 -18.20 -15.49
N ALA A 131 -16.25 -19.49 -15.33
CA ALA A 131 -17.21 -20.53 -15.03
C ALA A 131 -17.97 -20.27 -13.73
N GLY A 132 -17.30 -19.81 -12.66
CA GLY A 132 -17.94 -19.46 -11.39
C GLY A 132 -18.90 -18.27 -11.49
N ILE A 133 -18.52 -17.23 -12.23
CA ILE A 133 -19.39 -16.07 -12.49
C ILE A 133 -20.60 -16.48 -13.34
N LEU A 134 -20.40 -17.26 -14.40
CA LEU A 134 -21.49 -17.77 -15.23
C LEU A 134 -22.44 -18.67 -14.44
N LEU A 135 -21.91 -19.54 -13.59
CA LEU A 135 -22.71 -20.39 -12.69
C LEU A 135 -23.53 -19.53 -11.72
N SER A 136 -22.92 -18.49 -11.14
CA SER A 136 -23.65 -17.55 -10.29
C SER A 136 -24.73 -16.80 -11.05
N MET A 137 -24.45 -16.30 -12.26
CA MET A 137 -25.45 -15.62 -13.09
C MET A 137 -26.59 -16.57 -13.41
N PHE A 138 -26.28 -17.83 -13.74
CA PHE A 138 -27.28 -18.86 -13.99
C PHE A 138 -28.17 -19.11 -12.77
N ILE A 139 -27.60 -19.19 -11.56
CA ILE A 139 -28.38 -19.34 -10.30
C ILE A 139 -29.27 -18.12 -10.07
N ILE A 140 -28.77 -16.90 -10.30
CA ILE A 140 -29.54 -15.68 -10.13
C ILE A 140 -30.68 -15.60 -11.15
N ILE A 141 -30.41 -15.90 -12.42
CA ILE A 141 -31.38 -15.85 -13.52
C ILE A 141 -32.45 -16.93 -13.35
N THR A 142 -32.08 -18.16 -13.02
CA THR A 142 -33.06 -19.24 -12.81
C THR A 142 -33.95 -18.94 -11.61
N ASN A 143 -33.40 -18.41 -10.51
CA ASN A 143 -34.19 -17.99 -9.36
C ASN A 143 -35.14 -16.82 -9.70
N TRP A 144 -34.68 -15.85 -10.50
CA TRP A 144 -35.53 -14.75 -10.97
C TRP A 144 -36.66 -15.25 -11.88
N TYR A 145 -36.37 -16.14 -12.83
CA TYR A 145 -37.35 -16.72 -13.75
C TYR A 145 -38.38 -17.61 -13.02
N SER A 146 -37.94 -18.43 -12.06
CA SER A 146 -38.85 -19.21 -11.22
C SER A 146 -39.82 -18.35 -10.43
N TYR A 147 -39.37 -17.19 -9.93
CA TYR A 147 -40.20 -16.26 -9.18
C TYR A 147 -41.24 -15.52 -10.06
N ASP A 148 -40.81 -15.01 -11.22
CA ASP A 148 -41.66 -14.13 -12.06
C ASP A 148 -42.57 -14.90 -13.04
N VAL A 149 -42.14 -16.08 -13.51
CA VAL A 149 -42.85 -16.81 -14.60
C VAL A 149 -43.60 -18.04 -14.11
N LEU A 150 -43.04 -18.80 -13.15
CA LEU A 150 -43.62 -20.08 -12.71
C LEU A 150 -44.42 -19.97 -11.40
N GLY A 151 -44.28 -18.88 -10.65
CA GLY A 151 -45.01 -18.65 -9.40
C GLY A 151 -44.69 -19.65 -8.28
N GLU A 152 -43.58 -20.40 -8.40
CA GLU A 152 -43.17 -21.40 -7.41
C GLU A 152 -42.53 -20.73 -6.18
N ARG A 153 -43.10 -21.01 -4.99
CA ARG A 153 -42.82 -20.36 -3.71
C ARG A 153 -41.78 -21.09 -2.85
N GLU A 154 -40.61 -21.36 -3.38
CA GLU A 154 -39.47 -21.80 -2.55
C GLU A 154 -38.68 -20.60 -2.01
N PRO A 155 -37.96 -20.73 -0.86
CA PRO A 155 -37.23 -19.61 -0.25
C PRO A 155 -36.13 -19.07 -1.18
N ALA A 156 -36.48 -18.03 -1.94
CA ALA A 156 -35.68 -17.43 -3.00
C ALA A 156 -34.47 -16.65 -2.48
N PHE A 157 -34.52 -16.19 -1.23
CA PHE A 157 -33.49 -15.38 -0.60
C PHE A 157 -32.12 -16.08 -0.57
N PHE A 158 -32.05 -17.31 -0.06
CA PHE A 158 -30.77 -18.02 0.14
C PHE A 158 -30.09 -18.36 -1.20
N LYS A 159 -30.87 -18.70 -2.24
CA LYS A 159 -30.34 -18.99 -3.59
C LYS A 159 -29.74 -17.74 -4.24
N MET A 160 -30.42 -16.59 -4.12
CA MET A 160 -29.89 -15.29 -4.58
C MET A 160 -28.64 -14.89 -3.81
N LEU A 161 -28.69 -14.93 -2.48
CA LEU A 161 -27.57 -14.58 -1.61
C LEU A 161 -26.34 -15.44 -1.93
N PHE A 162 -26.53 -16.74 -2.10
CA PHE A 162 -25.47 -17.67 -2.48
C PHE A 162 -24.83 -17.30 -3.82
N GLY A 163 -25.64 -17.00 -4.85
CA GLY A 163 -25.14 -16.51 -6.13
C GLY A 163 -24.26 -15.27 -5.96
N TYR A 164 -24.76 -14.24 -5.27
CA TYR A 164 -24.00 -13.01 -5.05
C TYR A 164 -22.68 -13.24 -4.31
N VAL A 165 -22.66 -14.10 -3.28
CA VAL A 165 -21.44 -14.45 -2.55
C VAL A 165 -20.43 -15.14 -3.47
N VAL A 166 -20.87 -16.09 -4.30
CA VAL A 166 -20.01 -16.77 -5.27
C VAL A 166 -19.41 -15.77 -6.27
N THR A 167 -20.23 -14.87 -6.83
CA THR A 167 -19.75 -13.81 -7.74
C THR A 167 -18.71 -12.91 -7.08
N LEU A 168 -18.96 -12.50 -5.83
CA LEU A 168 -18.02 -11.66 -5.08
C LEU A 168 -16.68 -12.37 -4.88
N VAL A 169 -16.69 -13.62 -4.41
CA VAL A 169 -15.48 -14.41 -4.18
C VAL A 169 -14.70 -14.63 -5.48
N CYS A 170 -15.37 -14.99 -6.56
CA CYS A 170 -14.74 -15.16 -7.87
C CYS A 170 -14.12 -13.84 -8.38
N THR A 171 -14.80 -12.71 -8.19
CA THR A 171 -14.31 -11.39 -8.62
C THR A 171 -13.07 -10.97 -7.83
N VAL A 172 -13.10 -11.11 -6.51
CA VAL A 172 -11.94 -10.81 -5.65
C VAL A 172 -10.75 -11.70 -6.01
N TYR A 173 -10.97 -12.99 -6.23
CA TYR A 173 -9.93 -13.92 -6.66
C TYR A 173 -9.34 -13.52 -8.03
N PHE A 174 -10.20 -13.13 -8.98
CA PHE A 174 -9.78 -12.71 -10.31
C PHE A 174 -8.95 -11.44 -10.30
N LEU A 175 -9.40 -10.41 -9.59
CA LEU A 175 -8.66 -9.16 -9.42
C LEU A 175 -7.30 -9.40 -8.77
N ASN A 176 -7.25 -10.24 -7.73
CA ASN A 176 -6.00 -10.66 -7.11
C ASN A 176 -5.07 -11.39 -8.09
N SER A 177 -5.62 -12.28 -8.93
CA SER A 177 -4.83 -13.00 -9.93
C SER A 177 -4.32 -12.09 -11.06
N LEU A 178 -5.12 -11.12 -11.50
CA LEU A 178 -4.72 -10.10 -12.47
C LEU A 178 -3.61 -9.22 -11.90
N PHE A 179 -3.77 -8.77 -10.65
CA PHE A 179 -2.79 -7.97 -9.96
C PHE A 179 -1.44 -8.67 -9.81
N LYS A 180 -1.45 -9.95 -9.40
CA LYS A 180 -0.23 -10.77 -9.30
C LYS A 180 0.48 -10.91 -10.64
N LYS A 181 -0.28 -11.13 -11.73
CA LYS A 181 0.26 -11.22 -13.09
C LYS A 181 0.89 -9.89 -13.53
N TRP A 182 0.13 -8.80 -13.40
CA TRP A 182 0.59 -7.46 -13.79
C TRP A 182 1.83 -7.04 -13.00
N ASN A 183 1.89 -7.32 -11.69
CA ASN A 183 3.10 -7.07 -10.91
C ASN A 183 4.27 -7.89 -11.48
N ALA A 184 4.11 -9.21 -11.63
CA ALA A 184 5.21 -10.07 -12.10
C ALA A 184 5.81 -9.64 -13.45
N GLU A 185 4.98 -9.14 -14.36
CA GLU A 185 5.37 -8.66 -15.70
C GLU A 185 6.07 -7.28 -15.64
N ASN A 186 5.69 -6.38 -14.73
CA ASN A 186 6.23 -5.02 -14.64
C ASN A 186 7.31 -4.85 -13.55
N LEU A 187 7.89 -5.96 -13.09
CA LEU A 187 8.81 -5.97 -11.95
C LEU A 187 10.24 -5.47 -12.28
N ASP A 188 10.62 -5.40 -13.56
CA ASP A 188 11.96 -4.97 -13.99
C ASP A 188 12.06 -3.46 -14.26
N GLU A 189 10.94 -2.74 -14.34
CA GLU A 189 10.97 -1.29 -14.50
C GLU A 189 11.10 -0.60 -13.14
N PRO A 190 12.04 0.37 -12.98
CA PRO A 190 12.18 1.12 -11.73
C PRO A 190 10.85 1.81 -11.41
N PHE A 191 10.24 1.33 -10.34
CA PHE A 191 8.90 1.67 -9.89
C PHE A 191 8.70 3.18 -9.75
N ARG A 192 8.14 3.83 -10.77
CA ARG A 192 7.44 5.11 -10.63
C ARG A 192 5.96 4.77 -10.69
N PHE A 193 5.24 4.76 -9.56
CA PHE A 193 3.83 5.21 -9.46
C PHE A 193 3.19 4.93 -8.09
N GLU A 194 2.44 5.92 -7.63
CA GLU A 194 1.78 6.04 -6.33
C GLU A 194 0.76 4.92 -6.04
N VAL A 195 0.85 4.35 -4.84
CA VAL A 195 -0.06 3.33 -4.25
C VAL A 195 -1.55 3.76 -4.29
N ARG A 196 -1.82 5.06 -4.41
CA ARG A 196 -3.15 5.69 -4.39
C ARG A 196 -4.12 5.18 -5.47
N ASN A 197 -3.64 4.87 -6.67
CA ASN A 197 -4.52 4.45 -7.77
C ASN A 197 -4.97 2.98 -7.67
N ARG A 198 -4.28 2.15 -6.87
CA ARG A 198 -4.62 0.72 -6.69
C ARG A 198 -5.80 0.52 -5.75
N ILE A 199 -5.91 1.37 -4.73
CA ILE A 199 -7.06 1.43 -3.84
C ILE A 199 -8.27 1.94 -4.63
N ALA A 200 -8.10 2.99 -5.43
CA ALA A 200 -9.19 3.58 -6.20
C ALA A 200 -9.90 2.58 -7.14
N LEU A 201 -9.16 1.76 -7.89
CA LEU A 201 -9.75 0.74 -8.78
C LEU A 201 -10.46 -0.39 -8.02
N PHE A 202 -9.91 -0.82 -6.87
CA PHE A 202 -10.56 -1.79 -5.99
C PHE A 202 -11.87 -1.25 -5.41
N PHE A 203 -11.85 0.01 -4.97
CA PHE A 203 -13.04 0.70 -4.46
C PHE A 203 -14.07 0.94 -5.57
N LEU A 204 -13.65 1.27 -6.79
CA LEU A 204 -14.58 1.49 -7.92
C LEU A 204 -15.35 0.21 -8.28
N GLY A 205 -14.67 -0.94 -8.32
CA GLY A 205 -15.30 -2.24 -8.55
C GLY A 205 -16.22 -2.67 -7.41
N TYR A 206 -15.82 -2.38 -6.17
CA TYR A 206 -16.64 -2.65 -4.97
C TYR A 206 -17.89 -1.77 -4.90
N VAL A 207 -17.77 -0.49 -5.24
CA VAL A 207 -18.90 0.46 -5.33
C VAL A 207 -19.89 0.03 -6.41
N GLY A 208 -19.42 -0.45 -7.58
CA GLY A 208 -20.30 -1.02 -8.60
C GLY A 208 -21.09 -2.25 -8.12
N LEU A 209 -20.47 -3.09 -7.29
CA LEU A 209 -21.10 -4.25 -6.66
C LEU A 209 -22.14 -3.85 -5.59
N ILE A 210 -21.84 -2.82 -4.79
CA ILE A 210 -22.81 -2.22 -3.86
C ILE A 210 -23.99 -1.64 -4.63
N PHE A 211 -23.73 -0.95 -5.73
CA PHE A 211 -24.78 -0.35 -6.56
C PHE A 211 -25.75 -1.40 -7.12
N LEU A 212 -25.22 -2.53 -7.62
CA LEU A 212 -26.05 -3.68 -8.03
C LEU A 212 -26.89 -4.26 -6.87
N PHE A 213 -26.34 -4.29 -5.65
CA PHE A 213 -27.07 -4.67 -4.44
C PHE A 213 -28.19 -3.67 -4.09
N SER A 214 -27.91 -2.36 -4.20
CA SER A 214 -28.86 -1.30 -3.87
C SER A 214 -30.08 -1.26 -4.79
N PHE A 215 -29.93 -1.61 -6.08
CA PHE A 215 -31.06 -1.67 -7.00
C PHE A 215 -32.07 -2.78 -6.68
N ASN A 216 -31.61 -3.90 -6.10
CA ASN A 216 -32.47 -5.04 -5.73
C ASN A 216 -32.82 -5.09 -4.23
N ALA A 217 -32.22 -4.23 -3.40
CA ALA A 217 -32.42 -4.20 -1.96
C ALA A 217 -33.90 -4.05 -1.52
N PRO A 218 -34.76 -3.25 -2.18
CA PRO A 218 -36.16 -3.14 -1.80
C PRO A 218 -36.93 -4.45 -1.94
N GLN A 219 -36.64 -5.24 -2.99
CA GLN A 219 -37.28 -6.53 -3.22
C GLN A 219 -36.79 -7.59 -2.22
N LEU A 220 -35.47 -7.59 -1.95
CA LEU A 220 -34.88 -8.49 -0.96
C LEU A 220 -35.43 -8.22 0.45
N TYR A 221 -35.58 -6.94 0.81
CA TYR A 221 -36.18 -6.52 2.07
C TYR A 221 -37.63 -7.01 2.21
N LYS A 222 -38.44 -6.83 1.16
CA LYS A 222 -39.81 -7.32 1.12
C LYS A 222 -39.87 -8.84 1.33
N GLN A 223 -39.03 -9.62 0.63
CA GLN A 223 -39.02 -11.09 0.76
C GLN A 223 -38.60 -11.56 2.15
N VAL A 224 -37.54 -10.99 2.74
CA VAL A 224 -37.09 -11.38 4.10
C VAL A 224 -38.19 -11.14 5.14
N GLN A 225 -38.88 -10.00 5.04
CA GLN A 225 -39.99 -9.67 5.94
C GLN A 225 -41.17 -10.63 5.79
N LEU A 226 -41.42 -11.16 4.58
CA LEU A 226 -42.50 -12.11 4.31
C LEU A 226 -42.14 -13.56 4.62
N ASP A 227 -40.88 -13.97 4.47
CA ASP A 227 -40.47 -15.36 4.71
C ASP A 227 -40.18 -15.65 6.17
N VAL A 228 -39.59 -14.68 6.90
CA VAL A 228 -39.25 -14.85 8.32
C VAL A 228 -40.43 -14.50 9.23
N PHE A 229 -41.22 -13.49 8.86
CA PHE A 229 -42.29 -12.93 9.69
C PHE A 229 -43.67 -13.04 9.02
N GLY A 230 -43.83 -13.87 7.99
CA GLY A 230 -45.08 -13.95 7.23
C GLY A 230 -46.21 -14.67 7.95
N LYS A 231 -47.37 -14.03 8.05
CA LYS A 231 -48.66 -14.68 8.34
C LYS A 231 -49.60 -14.54 7.14
N THR A 232 -50.64 -15.36 7.09
CA THR A 232 -51.65 -15.32 6.03
C THR A 232 -52.99 -14.83 6.58
N THR A 233 -53.68 -14.00 5.80
CA THR A 233 -55.05 -13.54 6.07
C THR A 233 -55.83 -13.43 4.77
N THR A 234 -57.16 -13.31 4.87
CA THR A 234 -58.02 -13.02 3.73
C THR A 234 -58.14 -11.52 3.52
N GLY A 235 -58.16 -11.11 2.26
CA GLY A 235 -58.33 -9.73 1.85
C GLY A 235 -59.27 -9.63 0.66
N THR A 236 -59.75 -8.42 0.41
CA THR A 236 -60.57 -8.07 -0.75
C THR A 236 -59.78 -7.11 -1.61
N LEU A 237 -59.65 -7.44 -2.90
CA LEU A 237 -59.19 -6.50 -3.91
C LEU A 237 -60.42 -5.78 -4.46
N SER A 238 -60.46 -4.46 -4.36
CA SER A 238 -61.50 -3.63 -4.97
C SER A 238 -60.88 -2.69 -5.99
N ALA A 239 -61.27 -2.85 -7.25
CA ALA A 239 -60.79 -2.01 -8.36
C ALA A 239 -61.62 -0.72 -8.45
N ALA A 240 -61.02 0.44 -8.19
CA ALA A 240 -61.65 1.72 -8.51
C ALA A 240 -61.61 1.93 -10.03
N MET A 241 -62.68 2.48 -10.60
CA MET A 241 -62.86 2.65 -12.06
C MET A 241 -61.74 3.43 -12.76
N GLU A 242 -60.97 4.22 -12.01
CA GLU A 242 -59.86 4.99 -12.55
C GLU A 242 -58.55 4.60 -11.85
N SER A 243 -57.80 3.73 -12.52
CA SER A 243 -56.36 3.49 -12.38
C SER A 243 -55.79 2.76 -11.15
N ASN A 244 -56.50 2.53 -10.04
CA ASN A 244 -55.92 1.84 -8.87
C ASN A 244 -56.83 0.74 -8.28
N ILE A 245 -56.27 -0.46 -8.05
CA ILE A 245 -56.93 -1.49 -7.21
C ILE A 245 -56.40 -1.35 -5.78
N VAL A 246 -57.33 -1.21 -4.83
CA VAL A 246 -57.00 -1.15 -3.40
C VAL A 246 -57.19 -2.56 -2.82
N LEU A 247 -56.08 -3.15 -2.35
CA LEU A 247 -56.12 -4.34 -1.51
C LEU A 247 -56.48 -3.91 -0.09
N VAL A 248 -57.58 -4.44 0.45
CA VAL A 248 -57.98 -4.26 1.84
C VAL A 248 -57.93 -5.61 2.54
N TYR A 249 -57.21 -5.70 3.66
CA TYR A 249 -57.19 -6.90 4.51
C TYR A 249 -57.16 -6.51 5.97
N PHE A 250 -57.62 -7.42 6.82
CA PHE A 250 -57.70 -7.20 8.25
C PHE A 250 -56.56 -7.90 8.98
N VAL A 251 -55.90 -7.17 9.87
CA VAL A 251 -54.90 -7.67 10.80
C VAL A 251 -55.33 -7.22 12.19
N ASP A 252 -55.59 -8.16 13.10
CA ASP A 252 -55.95 -7.90 14.50
C ASP A 252 -57.11 -6.89 14.70
N GLY A 253 -58.06 -6.83 13.75
CA GLY A 253 -59.23 -5.96 13.80
C GLY A 253 -59.06 -4.59 13.12
N GLU A 254 -57.85 -4.24 12.68
CA GLU A 254 -57.58 -3.02 11.92
C GLU A 254 -57.54 -3.31 10.42
N SER A 255 -58.16 -2.43 9.61
CA SER A 255 -58.15 -2.53 8.15
C SER A 255 -56.92 -1.86 7.58
N ILE A 256 -56.09 -2.64 6.87
CA ILE A 256 -54.92 -2.11 6.15
C ILE A 256 -55.26 -2.07 4.66
N SER A 257 -54.99 -0.93 4.03
CA SER A 257 -55.18 -0.74 2.60
C SER A 257 -53.85 -0.51 1.88
N LYS A 258 -53.71 -1.08 0.68
CA LYS A 258 -52.54 -0.89 -0.18
C LYS A 258 -52.95 -0.80 -1.64
N SER A 259 -52.47 0.24 -2.32
CA SER A 259 -52.68 0.41 -3.77
C SER A 259 -51.70 -0.45 -4.56
N TYR A 260 -52.19 -1.16 -5.57
CA TYR A 260 -51.39 -1.95 -6.51
C TYR A 260 -51.63 -1.47 -7.94
N ASP A 261 -50.55 -1.30 -8.71
CA ASP A 261 -50.60 -1.17 -10.18
C ASP A 261 -50.80 -2.57 -10.78
N ILE A 262 -51.90 -2.81 -11.48
CA ILE A 262 -52.22 -4.14 -12.02
C ILE A 262 -52.73 -4.04 -13.48
N PRO A 263 -52.40 -5.02 -14.35
CA PRO A 263 -52.88 -5.12 -15.73
C PRO A 263 -54.41 -5.10 -15.87
N HIS A 264 -54.88 -4.52 -17.00
CA HIS A 264 -56.29 -4.18 -17.29
C HIS A 264 -57.35 -5.29 -17.13
N LYS A 265 -56.96 -6.55 -16.97
CA LYS A 265 -57.87 -7.70 -16.91
C LYS A 265 -58.71 -7.78 -15.62
N TYR A 266 -58.42 -6.95 -14.61
CA TYR A 266 -59.10 -6.96 -13.30
C TYR A 266 -59.90 -5.69 -12.99
N TYR A 267 -60.10 -4.78 -13.95
CA TYR A 267 -60.92 -3.59 -13.74
C TYR A 267 -62.39 -3.95 -13.47
N GLY A 268 -62.98 -3.31 -12.46
CA GLY A 268 -64.41 -3.38 -12.16
C GLY A 268 -64.90 -4.67 -11.46
N ARG A 269 -64.01 -5.51 -10.91
CA ARG A 269 -64.39 -6.71 -10.13
C ARG A 269 -63.79 -6.68 -8.73
N SER A 270 -64.57 -7.10 -7.73
CA SER A 270 -64.07 -7.36 -6.38
C SER A 270 -63.66 -8.82 -6.25
N ILE A 271 -62.41 -9.09 -5.92
CA ILE A 271 -61.87 -10.46 -5.84
C ILE A 271 -61.40 -10.73 -4.41
N ASN A 272 -61.86 -11.84 -3.84
CA ASN A 272 -61.29 -12.32 -2.59
C ASN A 272 -59.90 -12.89 -2.85
N VAL A 273 -58.95 -12.57 -1.99
CA VAL A 273 -57.57 -13.01 -2.13
C VAL A 273 -57.00 -13.47 -0.80
N ARG A 274 -56.09 -14.44 -0.85
CA ARG A 274 -55.23 -14.78 0.28
C ARG A 274 -53.99 -13.90 0.23
N VAL A 275 -53.70 -13.22 1.33
CA VAL A 275 -52.59 -12.26 1.43
C VAL A 275 -51.58 -12.77 2.46
N LYS A 276 -50.30 -12.81 2.09
CA LYS A 276 -49.17 -12.92 3.03
C LYS A 276 -48.83 -11.52 3.50
N TYR A 277 -48.75 -11.29 4.79
CA TYR A 277 -48.27 -10.02 5.35
C TYR A 277 -47.22 -10.29 6.41
N SER A 278 -46.30 -9.34 6.58
CA SER A 278 -45.27 -9.42 7.60
C SER A 278 -45.82 -8.99 8.96
N THR A 279 -45.55 -9.76 10.02
CA THR A 279 -45.96 -9.42 11.40
C THR A 279 -45.17 -8.24 11.97
N SER A 280 -43.98 -7.96 11.45
CA SER A 280 -43.15 -6.81 11.86
C SER A 280 -43.53 -5.52 11.13
N ASN A 281 -44.06 -5.60 9.92
CA ASN A 281 -44.62 -4.46 9.20
C ASN A 281 -45.81 -4.92 8.34
N PRO A 282 -47.05 -4.74 8.83
CA PRO A 282 -48.24 -5.21 8.14
C PRO A 282 -48.42 -4.63 6.73
N HIS A 283 -47.87 -3.45 6.39
CA HIS A 283 -47.93 -2.87 5.03
C HIS A 283 -47.05 -3.61 4.00
N VAL A 284 -46.12 -4.45 4.48
CA VAL A 284 -45.34 -5.35 3.64
C VAL A 284 -46.15 -6.62 3.42
N CYS A 285 -46.84 -6.65 2.28
CA CYS A 285 -47.73 -7.75 1.92
C CYS A 285 -47.61 -8.15 0.45
N GLU A 286 -48.03 -9.39 0.18
CA GLU A 286 -48.01 -10.03 -1.14
C GLU A 286 -49.27 -10.88 -1.29
N VAL A 287 -49.93 -10.76 -2.45
CA VAL A 287 -51.09 -11.58 -2.78
C VAL A 287 -50.59 -12.97 -3.17
N ILE A 288 -51.01 -13.97 -2.40
CA ILE A 288 -50.60 -15.37 -2.53
C ILE A 288 -51.44 -16.04 -3.62
N GLU A 289 -52.77 -15.98 -3.47
CA GLU A 289 -53.74 -16.70 -4.29
C GLU A 289 -54.99 -15.84 -4.47
N THR A 290 -55.56 -15.85 -5.67
CA THR A 290 -56.93 -15.37 -5.90
C THR A 290 -57.91 -16.44 -5.48
N LEU A 291 -58.72 -16.13 -4.47
CA LEU A 291 -59.87 -16.92 -4.05
C LEU A 291 -61.04 -16.47 -4.96
N ASN A 292 -60.99 -16.83 -6.25
CA ASN A 292 -62.14 -16.55 -7.12
C ASN A 292 -63.28 -17.53 -6.80
N GLU A 293 -64.45 -16.90 -6.67
CA GLU A 293 -65.86 -17.37 -6.71
C GLU A 293 -66.14 -18.88 -6.61
#